data_AF-A0A0D6L6D6-F1
#
_entry.id   AF-A0A0D6L6D6-F1
#
_cell.length_a   1.000
_cell.length_b   1.000
_cell.length_c   1.000
_cell.angle_alpha   90.00
_cell.angle_beta   90.00
_cell.angle_gamma   90.00
#
_symmetry.space_group_name_H-M   'P 1'
#
loop_
_entity.id
_entity.type
_entity.pdbx_description
1 polymer ?
#
loop_
_entity_poly.entity_id
_entity_poly.type
_entity_poly.pdbx_seq_one_letter_code
_entity_poly.pdbx_strand_id
1 'polypeptide(L)'
;MLNSGFGCAFSACLVTSLFVEFENETTFHTKRSSGSFAAMHGPYVVLSPIAKSHPFEERRAHVGPDEDPLKIGRAVARLKAAKDNAIFDCKVLSRNHAVLSYRNGGFFLRDTKSSNGTFVNNERLAVTGEESEARQIFTGDIIQFGVEIVENSNKVGVMMKYCLKVSVVNFTIVRIETLEAQLATYAKNATPDKLREDILNLIEDKAKFEVASKEHLRRAQEERAESALRLADIDRSLVSTEEECNRLRSRVQTLEAKLNETVTAYEAKTNECGMNQIALNEAEKRLTAAEEKASTAEARLGEIENKAQHERSVSSLVRLLVNALNNNPTLNENDHWLAMLYDLLRERNGAPDAVPEPPVIKMPKIETLASDVVGCKKCEYLKDLNDREALIRAEMESYLKDNLQLQGELTNTLDFSSPWSVHLWVSD
;
A
#
# COMPACT_ATOMS: atom_id res chain seq x y z
N MET A 1 29.46 -72.04 -1.87
CA MET A 1 29.11 -72.18 -3.30
C MET A 1 29.65 -70.97 -4.04
N LEU A 2 30.62 -71.21 -4.96
CA LEU A 2 31.02 -70.44 -6.16
C LEU A 2 31.05 -68.89 -6.04
N ASN A 3 32.17 -68.15 -5.98
CA ASN A 3 33.48 -68.11 -6.67
C ASN A 3 33.50 -67.53 -8.10
N SER A 4 34.51 -66.66 -8.33
CA SER A 4 34.98 -65.99 -9.59
C SER A 4 34.18 -64.79 -10.11
N GLY A 5 34.75 -63.67 -10.61
CA GLY A 5 36.09 -63.37 -11.13
C GLY A 5 35.98 -62.79 -12.56
N PHE A 6 36.94 -61.95 -12.98
CA PHE A 6 37.08 -61.22 -14.27
C PHE A 6 36.35 -59.86 -14.35
N GLY A 7 36.94 -58.77 -14.83
CA GLY A 7 38.22 -58.60 -15.53
C GLY A 7 38.12 -57.39 -16.47
N CYS A 8 39.15 -56.56 -16.43
CA CYS A 8 39.40 -55.34 -17.21
C CYS A 8 39.21 -55.49 -18.74
N ALA A 9 38.64 -54.47 -19.41
CA ALA A 9 39.06 -53.90 -20.71
C ALA A 9 37.88 -53.31 -21.54
N PHE A 10 38.24 -52.35 -22.40
CA PHE A 10 37.48 -51.62 -23.43
C PHE A 10 36.75 -50.34 -22.99
N SER A 11 36.86 -49.22 -23.69
CA SER A 11 37.84 -48.66 -24.63
C SER A 11 37.32 -47.25 -24.92
N ALA A 12 38.21 -46.27 -25.00
CA ALA A 12 37.91 -44.94 -25.49
C ALA A 12 37.43 -45.00 -26.95
N CYS A 13 36.23 -44.53 -27.24
CA CYS A 13 35.82 -44.16 -28.60
C CYS A 13 34.52 -43.34 -28.57
N LEU A 14 34.61 -42.01 -28.45
CA LEU A 14 33.48 -41.10 -28.68
C LEU A 14 33.95 -39.67 -28.97
N VAL A 15 34.96 -39.51 -29.84
CA VAL A 15 35.25 -38.22 -30.50
C VAL A 15 35.81 -38.49 -31.90
N THR A 16 34.98 -39.01 -32.80
CA THR A 16 35.28 -39.00 -34.25
C THR A 16 33.99 -39.17 -35.05
N SER A 17 33.23 -38.08 -35.22
CA SER A 17 32.17 -38.04 -36.24
C SER A 17 31.81 -36.59 -36.51
N LEU A 18 32.59 -35.93 -37.38
CA LEU A 18 32.25 -34.70 -38.11
C LEU A 18 33.45 -34.27 -38.95
N PHE A 19 33.89 -35.13 -39.86
CA PHE A 19 34.70 -34.73 -41.01
C PHE A 19 34.47 -35.78 -42.10
N VAL A 20 34.42 -35.30 -43.34
CA VAL A 20 34.13 -35.99 -44.62
C VAL A 20 32.69 -35.76 -45.13
N GLU A 21 32.63 -35.37 -46.41
CA GLU A 21 31.49 -35.01 -47.28
C GLU A 21 31.14 -33.50 -47.28
N PHE A 22 31.29 -32.72 -48.37
CA PHE A 22 31.48 -33.02 -49.78
C PHE A 22 32.07 -31.77 -50.46
N GLU A 23 33.15 -31.96 -51.24
CA GLU A 23 33.56 -31.02 -52.28
C GLU A 23 32.50 -31.00 -53.38
N ASN A 24 32.12 -29.83 -53.85
CA ASN A 24 31.63 -29.68 -55.22
C ASN A 24 31.96 -28.28 -55.73
N GLU A 25 32.89 -28.28 -56.69
CA GLU A 25 33.23 -27.15 -57.53
C GLU A 25 32.00 -26.73 -58.36
N THR A 26 31.70 -25.43 -58.37
CA THR A 26 31.11 -24.79 -59.55
C THR A 26 31.98 -23.62 -59.94
N THR A 27 32.68 -23.81 -61.05
CA THR A 27 33.38 -22.83 -61.86
C THR A 27 32.45 -21.68 -62.27
N PHE A 28 32.76 -20.46 -61.83
CA PHE A 28 32.22 -19.24 -62.43
C PHE A 28 33.37 -18.41 -63.01
N HIS A 29 33.55 -18.52 -64.33
CA HIS A 29 34.28 -17.54 -65.11
C HIS A 29 33.42 -16.28 -65.26
N THR A 30 33.80 -15.19 -64.58
CA THR A 30 33.43 -13.83 -65.02
C THR A 30 34.54 -12.83 -64.78
N LYS A 31 34.66 -11.93 -65.76
CA LYS A 31 35.74 -10.97 -66.04
C LYS A 31 36.35 -10.24 -64.84
N ARG A 32 37.68 -10.12 -64.89
CA ARG A 32 38.54 -9.25 -64.09
C ARG A 32 38.04 -7.80 -64.11
N SER A 33 37.71 -7.27 -62.94
CA SER A 33 37.93 -5.88 -62.57
C SER A 33 39.03 -5.84 -61.52
N SER A 34 40.08 -5.08 -61.79
CA SER A 34 41.22 -4.87 -60.90
C SER A 34 40.79 -4.20 -59.59
N GLY A 35 40.61 -4.99 -58.54
CA GLY A 35 40.35 -4.53 -57.18
C GLY A 35 40.36 -5.72 -56.20
N SER A 36 41.36 -5.74 -55.32
CA SER A 36 41.48 -6.50 -54.05
C SER A 36 41.37 -8.04 -54.06
N PHE A 37 42.46 -8.73 -54.44
CA PHE A 37 42.73 -10.10 -53.99
C PHE A 37 42.90 -10.23 -52.45
N ALA A 38 43.00 -9.10 -51.73
CA ALA A 38 43.10 -9.03 -50.26
C ALA A 38 41.77 -9.29 -49.52
N ALA A 39 40.62 -9.23 -50.21
CA ALA A 39 39.30 -9.32 -49.56
C ALA A 39 38.90 -10.75 -49.12
N MET A 40 39.63 -11.78 -49.54
CA MET A 40 39.30 -13.18 -49.24
C MET A 40 39.89 -13.70 -47.91
N HIS A 41 40.74 -12.93 -47.20
CA HIS A 41 41.55 -13.44 -46.08
C HIS A 41 41.51 -12.59 -44.80
N GLY A 42 40.37 -12.02 -44.43
CA GLY A 42 40.26 -11.37 -43.12
C GLY A 42 38.89 -11.50 -42.45
N PRO A 43 38.75 -10.92 -41.25
CA PRO A 43 37.63 -11.17 -40.35
C PRO A 43 36.30 -10.88 -41.05
N TYR A 44 35.36 -11.81 -40.95
CA TYR A 44 34.05 -11.65 -41.54
C TYR A 44 32.96 -12.04 -40.56
N VAL A 45 31.77 -11.50 -40.79
CA VAL A 45 30.55 -11.88 -40.08
C VAL A 45 29.57 -12.54 -41.02
N VAL A 46 28.88 -13.54 -40.48
CA VAL A 46 27.69 -14.13 -41.07
C VAL A 46 26.48 -13.58 -40.33
N LEU A 47 25.59 -12.92 -41.06
CA LEU A 47 24.35 -12.33 -40.55
C LEU A 47 23.18 -13.20 -41.03
N SER A 48 22.62 -14.00 -40.13
CA SER A 48 21.50 -14.89 -40.45
C SER A 48 20.18 -14.34 -39.89
N PRO A 49 19.08 -14.32 -40.66
CA PRO A 49 17.78 -13.86 -40.17
C PRO A 49 17.24 -14.76 -39.06
N ILE A 50 16.50 -14.20 -38.10
CA ILE A 50 15.72 -14.99 -37.13
C ILE A 50 14.22 -14.93 -37.46
N ALA A 51 13.44 -15.89 -36.95
CA ALA A 51 12.00 -16.02 -37.25
C ALA A 51 11.16 -14.77 -36.94
N LYS A 52 11.60 -13.90 -36.01
CA LYS A 52 10.92 -12.64 -35.63
C LYS A 52 11.40 -11.41 -36.41
N SER A 53 12.25 -11.59 -37.42
CA SER A 53 12.81 -10.52 -38.25
C SER A 53 12.00 -10.32 -39.52
N HIS A 54 12.07 -9.12 -40.09
CA HIS A 54 11.79 -8.96 -41.51
C HIS A 54 12.68 -9.93 -42.33
N PRO A 55 12.14 -10.67 -43.32
CA PRO A 55 12.91 -11.62 -44.10
C PRO A 55 14.06 -10.96 -44.86
N PHE A 56 15.25 -11.55 -44.79
CA PHE A 56 16.39 -11.22 -45.63
C PHE A 56 17.27 -12.45 -45.81
N GLU A 57 18.00 -12.54 -46.93
CA GLU A 57 18.94 -13.64 -47.16
C GLU A 57 20.17 -13.52 -46.24
N GLU A 58 20.72 -14.66 -45.80
CA GLU A 58 21.97 -14.69 -45.04
C GLU A 58 23.08 -13.93 -45.78
N ARG A 59 23.81 -13.08 -45.05
CA ARG A 59 24.88 -12.23 -45.60
C ARG A 59 26.22 -12.58 -44.98
N ARG A 60 27.28 -12.52 -45.79
CA ARG A 60 28.66 -12.74 -45.38
C ARG A 60 29.47 -11.51 -45.75
N ALA A 61 29.75 -10.67 -44.76
CA ALA A 61 30.40 -9.39 -44.99
C ALA A 61 31.74 -9.33 -44.26
N HIS A 62 32.75 -8.83 -44.96
CA HIS A 62 34.06 -8.56 -44.36
C HIS A 62 33.96 -7.38 -43.39
N VAL A 63 34.72 -7.45 -42.30
CA VAL A 63 34.75 -6.43 -41.25
C VAL A 63 36.14 -5.83 -41.18
N GLY A 64 36.29 -4.57 -41.57
CA GLY A 64 37.56 -3.86 -41.47
C GLY A 64 37.84 -3.30 -40.06
N PRO A 65 38.99 -2.64 -39.89
CA PRO A 65 39.36 -1.96 -38.64
C PRO A 65 38.50 -0.71 -38.38
N ASP A 66 38.71 -0.03 -37.25
CA ASP A 66 37.95 1.18 -36.87
C ASP A 66 38.02 2.31 -37.93
N GLU A 67 39.08 2.37 -38.74
CA GLU A 67 39.27 3.35 -39.82
C GLU A 67 38.43 3.05 -41.08
N ASP A 68 38.09 1.78 -41.31
CA ASP A 68 37.27 1.32 -42.43
C ASP A 68 36.25 0.25 -41.97
N PRO A 69 35.26 0.63 -41.15
CA PRO A 69 34.34 -0.32 -40.55
C PRO A 69 33.27 -0.77 -41.54
N LEU A 70 32.75 -1.98 -41.34
CA LEU A 70 31.59 -2.46 -42.08
C LEU A 70 30.36 -1.63 -41.72
N LYS A 71 29.79 -0.96 -42.72
CA LYS A 71 28.61 -0.12 -42.56
C LYS A 71 27.32 -0.93 -42.57
N ILE A 72 26.45 -0.64 -41.60
CA ILE A 72 25.11 -1.21 -41.47
C ILE A 72 24.05 -0.12 -41.64
N GLY A 73 23.08 -0.35 -42.52
CA GLY A 73 22.00 0.62 -42.72
C GLY A 73 21.09 0.33 -43.89
N ARG A 74 20.27 1.34 -44.22
CA ARG A 74 19.26 1.26 -45.27
C ARG A 74 19.84 1.45 -46.67
N ALA A 75 19.36 0.66 -47.63
CA ALA A 75 19.68 0.80 -49.05
C ALA A 75 19.36 2.21 -49.58
N VAL A 76 20.24 2.72 -50.44
CA VAL A 76 20.11 4.00 -51.15
C VAL A 76 20.42 3.81 -52.63
N ALA A 77 20.15 4.81 -53.47
CA ALA A 77 20.39 4.71 -54.91
C ALA A 77 21.82 4.26 -55.26
N ARG A 78 22.82 4.72 -54.49
CA ARG A 78 24.24 4.42 -54.70
C ARG A 78 24.74 3.12 -54.04
N LEU A 79 24.00 2.58 -53.07
CA LEU A 79 24.43 1.41 -52.29
C LEU A 79 23.23 0.49 -52.04
N LYS A 80 23.21 -0.61 -52.79
CA LYS A 80 22.12 -1.60 -52.79
C LYS A 80 22.41 -2.75 -51.83
N ALA A 81 21.36 -3.42 -51.42
CA ALA A 81 21.44 -4.65 -50.65
C ALA A 81 22.13 -5.75 -51.48
N ALA A 82 23.12 -6.41 -50.90
CA ALA A 82 23.84 -7.53 -51.51
C ALA A 82 24.24 -8.57 -50.45
N LYS A 83 24.65 -9.77 -50.90
CA LYS A 83 25.04 -10.89 -50.02
C LYS A 83 26.34 -10.64 -49.26
N ASP A 84 27.18 -9.75 -49.78
CA ASP A 84 28.51 -9.41 -49.27
C ASP A 84 28.54 -8.14 -48.40
N ASN A 85 27.38 -7.53 -48.13
CA ASN A 85 27.28 -6.30 -47.35
C ASN A 85 26.17 -6.36 -46.30
N ALA A 86 26.17 -5.38 -45.37
CA ALA A 86 25.17 -5.24 -44.31
C ALA A 86 24.14 -4.13 -44.61
N ILE A 87 23.74 -3.99 -45.88
CA ILE A 87 22.80 -2.96 -46.35
C ILE A 87 21.42 -3.56 -46.60
N PHE A 88 20.40 -3.09 -45.90
CA PHE A 88 19.06 -3.67 -45.91
C PHE A 88 18.04 -2.76 -46.60
N ASP A 89 17.10 -3.33 -47.35
CA ASP A 89 15.99 -2.57 -47.92
C ASP A 89 14.84 -2.44 -46.90
N CYS A 90 15.08 -1.67 -45.85
CA CYS A 90 14.13 -1.48 -44.76
C CYS A 90 13.98 -0.02 -44.39
N LYS A 91 12.75 0.49 -44.48
CA LYS A 91 12.43 1.88 -44.14
C LYS A 91 12.66 2.22 -42.65
N VAL A 92 12.53 1.25 -41.74
CA VAL A 92 12.77 1.42 -40.28
C VAL A 92 14.24 1.69 -39.98
N LEU A 93 15.15 1.24 -40.85
CA LEU A 93 16.57 1.48 -40.68
C LEU A 93 16.97 2.87 -41.16
N SER A 94 17.95 3.44 -40.47
CA SER A 94 18.63 4.66 -40.87
C SER A 94 19.63 4.34 -41.99
N ARG A 95 19.97 5.32 -42.83
CA ARG A 95 20.97 5.13 -43.90
C ARG A 95 22.36 4.80 -43.35
N ASN A 96 22.71 5.42 -42.23
CA ASN A 96 23.87 5.12 -41.40
C ASN A 96 23.30 4.72 -40.05
N HIS A 97 23.05 3.43 -39.82
CA HIS A 97 22.36 2.97 -38.62
C HIS A 97 23.35 2.51 -37.57
N ALA A 98 24.28 1.66 -37.97
CA ALA A 98 25.36 1.17 -37.12
C ALA A 98 26.60 0.90 -37.97
N VAL A 99 27.72 0.68 -37.29
CA VAL A 99 28.98 0.23 -37.90
C VAL A 99 29.54 -0.93 -37.09
N LEU A 100 30.21 -1.83 -37.78
CA LEU A 100 30.90 -2.97 -37.18
C LEU A 100 32.38 -2.89 -37.51
N SER A 101 33.23 -2.96 -36.51
CA SER A 101 34.69 -2.90 -36.66
C SER A 101 35.38 -4.07 -35.98
N TYR A 102 36.58 -4.39 -36.45
CA TYR A 102 37.43 -5.42 -35.88
C TYR A 102 38.71 -4.81 -35.30
N ARG A 103 38.96 -5.02 -34.01
CA ARG A 103 40.19 -4.57 -33.34
C ARG A 103 40.59 -5.53 -32.23
N ASN A 104 41.89 -5.70 -32.01
CA ASN A 104 42.45 -6.52 -30.92
C ASN A 104 41.85 -7.95 -30.84
N GLY A 105 41.52 -8.56 -31.97
CA GLY A 105 40.93 -9.91 -31.99
C GLY A 105 39.42 -9.99 -31.75
N GLY A 106 38.76 -8.86 -31.49
CA GLY A 106 37.33 -8.76 -31.18
C GLY A 106 36.55 -7.94 -32.21
N PHE A 107 35.25 -8.22 -32.31
CA PHE A 107 34.30 -7.49 -33.14
C PHE A 107 33.51 -6.53 -32.27
N PHE A 108 33.35 -5.30 -32.74
CA PHE A 108 32.71 -4.24 -31.98
C PHE A 108 31.62 -3.58 -32.83
N LEU A 109 30.43 -3.49 -32.26
CA LEU A 109 29.27 -2.85 -32.85
C LEU A 109 29.07 -1.47 -32.22
N ARG A 110 28.82 -0.47 -33.05
CA ARG A 110 28.51 0.89 -32.63
C ARG A 110 27.26 1.40 -33.34
N ASP A 111 26.30 1.93 -32.58
CA ASP A 111 25.15 2.67 -33.12
C ASP A 111 25.58 4.09 -33.53
N THR A 112 25.29 4.50 -34.75
CA THR A 112 25.70 5.81 -35.29
C THR A 112 24.56 6.82 -35.28
N LYS A 113 23.95 7.05 -34.10
CA LYS A 113 22.81 7.97 -33.91
C LYS A 113 21.58 7.53 -34.68
N SER A 114 21.25 6.25 -34.61
CA SER A 114 20.09 5.70 -35.30
C SER A 114 18.77 6.21 -34.70
N SER A 115 17.76 6.40 -35.54
CA SER A 115 16.47 6.96 -35.12
C SER A 115 15.66 5.98 -34.26
N ASN A 116 15.73 4.69 -34.61
CA ASN A 116 14.94 3.63 -33.98
C ASN A 116 15.78 2.73 -33.05
N GLY A 117 17.08 3.01 -32.88
CA GLY A 117 17.98 2.29 -32.00
C GLY A 117 18.53 0.98 -32.56
N THR A 118 19.72 0.63 -32.08
CA THR A 118 20.36 -0.69 -32.21
C THR A 118 20.33 -1.41 -30.85
N PHE A 119 20.08 -2.71 -30.87
CA PHE A 119 20.01 -3.55 -29.68
C PHE A 119 20.87 -4.81 -29.85
N VAL A 120 21.50 -5.27 -28.77
CA VAL A 120 22.23 -6.53 -28.70
C VAL A 120 21.61 -7.34 -27.57
N ASN A 121 21.14 -8.55 -27.83
CA ASN A 121 20.49 -9.43 -26.85
C ASN A 121 19.35 -8.73 -26.08
N ASN A 122 18.52 -7.94 -26.80
CA ASN A 122 17.44 -7.09 -26.28
C ASN A 122 17.87 -5.89 -25.42
N GLU A 123 19.17 -5.65 -25.22
CA GLU A 123 19.70 -4.46 -24.56
C GLU A 123 19.98 -3.37 -25.60
N ARG A 124 19.48 -2.14 -25.38
CA ARG A 124 19.72 -1.03 -26.30
C ARG A 124 21.10 -0.42 -26.09
N LEU A 125 21.83 -0.14 -27.18
CA LEU A 125 23.20 0.35 -27.10
C LEU A 125 23.36 1.83 -26.70
N ALA A 126 22.42 2.69 -27.08
CA ALA A 126 22.47 4.13 -26.79
C ALA A 126 21.08 4.72 -26.57
N VAL A 127 21.04 5.92 -26.00
CA VAL A 127 19.85 6.79 -25.95
C VAL A 127 19.54 7.31 -27.36
N THR A 128 18.27 7.66 -27.61
CA THR A 128 17.82 7.99 -28.97
C THR A 128 18.49 9.27 -29.46
N GLY A 129 19.11 9.22 -30.65
CA GLY A 129 19.79 10.37 -31.25
C GLY A 129 21.24 10.56 -30.80
N GLU A 130 21.74 9.71 -29.91
CA GLU A 130 23.14 9.70 -29.47
C GLU A 130 23.92 8.54 -30.09
N GLU A 131 25.24 8.72 -30.20
CA GLU A 131 26.13 7.67 -30.69
C GLU A 131 26.46 6.73 -29.54
N SER A 132 26.47 5.42 -29.78
CA SER A 132 26.83 4.48 -28.71
C SER A 132 28.33 4.38 -28.52
N GLU A 133 28.73 3.91 -27.35
CA GLU A 133 30.05 3.30 -27.19
C GLU A 133 30.14 2.02 -28.04
N ALA A 134 31.37 1.64 -28.38
CA ALA A 134 31.63 0.42 -29.15
C ALA A 134 31.46 -0.83 -28.27
N ARG A 135 30.37 -1.58 -28.45
CA ARG A 135 30.06 -2.80 -27.70
C ARG A 135 30.66 -4.02 -28.38
N GLN A 136 31.44 -4.81 -27.65
CA GLN A 136 31.96 -6.07 -28.17
C GLN A 136 30.82 -7.07 -28.41
N ILE A 137 30.86 -7.78 -29.54
CA ILE A 137 29.89 -8.81 -29.92
C ILE A 137 30.57 -10.17 -30.14
N PHE A 138 29.81 -11.23 -29.93
CA PHE A 138 30.26 -12.62 -30.00
C PHE A 138 29.40 -13.46 -30.95
N THR A 139 29.96 -14.59 -31.39
CA THR A 139 29.19 -15.60 -32.14
C THR A 139 28.01 -16.07 -31.32
N GLY A 140 26.81 -15.95 -31.87
CA GLY A 140 25.56 -16.34 -31.23
C GLY A 140 24.70 -15.15 -30.79
N ASP A 141 25.27 -13.96 -30.68
CA ASP A 141 24.54 -12.75 -30.28
C ASP A 141 23.42 -12.42 -31.28
N ILE A 142 22.30 -11.93 -30.72
CA ILE A 142 21.16 -11.46 -31.48
C ILE A 142 21.24 -9.94 -31.56
N ILE A 143 21.49 -9.41 -32.75
CA ILE A 143 21.46 -7.97 -33.00
C ILE A 143 20.12 -7.60 -33.60
N GLN A 144 19.49 -6.56 -33.06
CA GLN A 144 18.28 -5.98 -33.60
C GLN A 144 18.51 -4.54 -34.04
N PHE A 145 18.05 -4.21 -35.24
CA PHE A 145 18.05 -2.85 -35.79
C PHE A 145 16.61 -2.35 -35.91
N GLY A 146 16.35 -1.23 -35.23
CA GLY A 146 15.04 -0.59 -35.16
C GLY A 146 14.01 -1.31 -34.29
N VAL A 147 12.78 -0.82 -34.38
CA VAL A 147 11.60 -1.31 -33.65
C VAL A 147 10.46 -1.59 -34.60
N GLU A 148 9.51 -2.42 -34.19
CA GLU A 148 8.30 -2.69 -34.95
C GLU A 148 7.38 -1.46 -34.93
N ILE A 149 6.93 -1.01 -36.10
CA ILE A 149 6.01 0.13 -36.24
C ILE A 149 4.74 -0.36 -36.92
N VAL A 150 3.60 -0.16 -36.26
CA VAL A 150 2.26 -0.43 -36.78
C VAL A 150 1.65 0.91 -37.20
N GLU A 151 1.48 1.14 -38.50
CA GLU A 151 0.81 2.35 -39.00
C GLU A 151 -0.72 2.24 -38.83
N ASN A 152 -1.34 3.22 -38.17
CA ASN A 152 -2.78 3.24 -37.83
C ASN A 152 -3.70 3.73 -38.97
N SER A 153 -3.21 3.86 -40.21
CA SER A 153 -3.91 4.53 -41.32
C SER A 153 -4.28 3.60 -42.47
N ASN A 154 -5.29 2.73 -42.30
CA ASN A 154 -6.04 2.01 -43.36
C ASN A 154 -5.28 1.44 -44.58
N LYS A 155 -3.97 1.21 -44.46
CA LYS A 155 -3.11 0.48 -45.39
C LYS A 155 -2.21 -0.37 -44.53
N VAL A 156 -2.44 -1.68 -44.54
CA VAL A 156 -1.69 -2.65 -43.75
C VAL A 156 -0.24 -2.66 -44.24
N GLY A 157 0.60 -1.84 -43.61
CA GLY A 157 2.04 -1.84 -43.73
C GLY A 157 2.63 -2.02 -42.34
N VAL A 158 2.70 -3.25 -41.85
CA VAL A 158 3.46 -3.54 -40.63
C VAL A 158 4.94 -3.43 -40.98
N MET A 159 5.62 -2.41 -40.44
CA MET A 159 7.05 -2.26 -40.62
C MET A 159 7.77 -3.12 -39.58
N MET A 160 8.34 -4.23 -40.03
CA MET A 160 9.01 -5.21 -39.18
C MET A 160 10.44 -4.77 -38.82
N LYS A 161 10.85 -5.12 -37.60
CA LYS A 161 12.24 -4.99 -37.10
C LYS A 161 13.18 -5.98 -37.78
N TYR A 162 14.48 -5.64 -37.87
CA TYR A 162 15.50 -6.57 -38.34
C TYR A 162 16.20 -7.19 -37.15
N CYS A 163 16.08 -8.50 -37.00
CA CYS A 163 16.79 -9.26 -35.98
C CYS A 163 17.67 -10.29 -36.67
N LEU A 164 18.94 -10.33 -36.32
CA LEU A 164 19.91 -11.22 -36.93
C LEU A 164 20.77 -11.89 -35.87
N LYS A 165 21.17 -13.12 -36.15
CA LYS A 165 22.19 -13.83 -35.39
C LYS A 165 23.53 -13.59 -36.03
N VAL A 166 24.52 -13.14 -35.26
CA VAL A 166 25.89 -12.98 -35.76
C VAL A 166 26.67 -14.26 -35.54
N SER A 167 27.32 -14.75 -36.59
CA SER A 167 28.44 -15.68 -36.44
C SER A 167 29.72 -14.98 -36.86
N VAL A 168 30.63 -14.86 -35.90
CA VAL A 168 31.90 -14.18 -36.06
C VAL A 168 32.95 -15.22 -36.43
N VAL A 169 33.66 -15.00 -37.54
CA VAL A 169 34.73 -15.91 -37.98
C VAL A 169 36.05 -15.15 -38.12
N ASN A 170 37.02 -15.57 -37.31
CA ASN A 170 38.39 -15.12 -37.37
C ASN A 170 39.19 -16.03 -38.31
N PHE A 171 39.67 -15.48 -39.43
CA PHE A 171 40.64 -16.18 -40.26
C PHE A 171 42.05 -15.81 -39.77
N THR A 172 42.71 -16.67 -38.99
CA THR A 172 44.08 -16.43 -38.53
C THR A 172 45.09 -17.28 -39.30
N ILE A 173 45.49 -16.82 -40.50
CA ILE A 173 46.68 -17.35 -41.23
C ILE A 173 47.95 -17.09 -40.41
N VAL A 174 48.02 -15.93 -39.75
CA VAL A 174 49.15 -15.54 -38.89
C VAL A 174 49.34 -16.51 -37.72
N ARG A 175 48.26 -17.15 -37.22
CA ARG A 175 48.38 -18.17 -36.16
C ARG A 175 48.97 -19.46 -36.71
N ILE A 176 48.64 -19.84 -37.95
CA ILE A 176 49.16 -21.07 -38.56
C ILE A 176 50.66 -20.93 -38.81
N GLU A 177 51.11 -19.83 -39.41
CA GLU A 177 52.53 -19.58 -39.68
C GLU A 177 53.35 -19.48 -38.38
N THR A 178 52.80 -18.87 -37.32
CA THR A 178 53.47 -18.81 -36.02
C THR A 178 53.51 -20.16 -35.32
N LEU A 179 52.46 -20.97 -35.41
CA LEU A 179 52.43 -22.33 -34.88
C LEU A 179 53.39 -23.27 -35.63
N GLU A 180 53.50 -23.14 -36.96
CA GLU A 180 54.45 -23.90 -37.77
C GLU A 180 55.90 -23.54 -37.44
N ALA A 181 56.20 -22.25 -37.27
CA ALA A 181 57.52 -21.78 -36.83
C ALA A 181 57.88 -22.28 -35.42
N GLN A 182 56.91 -22.30 -34.50
CA GLN A 182 57.06 -22.85 -33.15
C GLN A 182 57.29 -24.37 -33.19
N LEU A 183 56.56 -25.11 -34.03
CA LEU A 183 56.74 -26.55 -34.22
C LEU A 183 58.14 -26.90 -34.76
N ALA A 184 58.63 -26.13 -35.75
CA ALA A 184 59.95 -26.35 -36.32
C ALA A 184 61.10 -26.06 -35.33
N THR A 185 60.93 -25.10 -34.43
CA THR A 185 61.90 -24.83 -33.34
C THR A 185 61.84 -25.87 -32.24
N TYR A 186 60.64 -26.32 -31.85
CA TYR A 186 60.46 -27.43 -30.91
C TYR A 186 61.12 -28.73 -31.41
N ALA A 187 60.93 -29.07 -32.69
CA ALA A 187 61.52 -30.27 -33.29
C ALA A 187 63.07 -30.26 -33.30
N LYS A 188 63.70 -29.08 -33.48
CA LYS A 188 65.16 -28.95 -33.47
C LYS A 188 65.78 -28.97 -32.06
N ASN A 189 65.02 -28.60 -31.04
CA ASN A 189 65.50 -28.47 -29.66
C ASN A 189 65.07 -29.63 -28.73
N ALA A 190 64.31 -30.60 -29.26
CA ALA A 190 63.84 -31.77 -28.52
C ALA A 190 64.96 -32.79 -28.29
N THR A 191 65.86 -32.50 -27.35
CA THR A 191 66.77 -33.51 -26.81
C THR A 191 66.05 -34.36 -25.76
N PRO A 192 66.45 -35.63 -25.54
CA PRO A 192 65.83 -36.50 -24.53
C PRO A 192 65.83 -35.87 -23.12
N ASP A 193 66.85 -35.07 -22.79
CA ASP A 193 66.96 -34.41 -21.49
C ASP A 193 66.04 -33.19 -21.38
N LYS A 194 65.92 -32.39 -22.46
CA LYS A 194 64.96 -31.28 -22.53
C LYS A 194 63.52 -31.79 -22.40
N LEU A 195 63.20 -32.90 -23.05
CA LEU A 195 61.89 -33.54 -22.95
C LEU A 195 61.59 -34.05 -21.53
N ARG A 196 62.59 -34.58 -20.81
CA ARG A 196 62.44 -34.96 -19.40
C ARG A 196 62.17 -33.76 -18.51
N GLU A 197 62.91 -32.66 -18.71
CA GLU A 197 62.71 -31.40 -17.99
C GLU A 197 61.30 -30.84 -18.23
N ASP A 198 60.85 -30.82 -19.48
CA ASP A 198 59.50 -30.37 -19.85
C ASP A 198 58.41 -31.26 -19.22
N ILE A 199 58.60 -32.58 -19.17
CA ILE A 199 57.67 -33.50 -18.48
C ILE A 199 57.61 -33.19 -16.98
N LEU A 200 58.75 -32.94 -16.33
CA LEU A 200 58.79 -32.61 -14.91
C LEU A 200 58.08 -31.27 -14.63
N ASN A 201 58.33 -30.25 -15.46
CA ASN A 201 57.65 -28.96 -15.36
C ASN A 201 56.13 -29.11 -15.54
N LEU A 202 55.68 -29.90 -16.52
CA LEU A 202 54.25 -30.17 -16.73
C LEU A 202 53.60 -30.91 -15.55
N ILE A 203 54.33 -31.81 -14.88
CA ILE A 203 53.86 -32.49 -13.67
C ILE A 203 53.71 -31.48 -12.52
N GLU A 204 54.69 -30.59 -12.35
CA GLU A 204 54.66 -29.55 -11.33
C GLU A 204 53.50 -28.55 -11.58
N ASP A 205 53.33 -28.09 -12.81
CA ASP A 205 52.26 -27.19 -13.20
C ASP A 205 50.89 -27.84 -13.05
N LYS A 206 50.76 -29.12 -13.40
CA LYS A 206 49.54 -29.90 -13.13
C LYS A 206 49.24 -29.94 -11.64
N ALA A 207 50.23 -30.21 -10.79
CA ALA A 207 50.04 -30.27 -9.34
C ALA A 207 49.64 -28.89 -8.77
N LYS A 208 50.28 -27.81 -9.22
CA LYS A 208 49.92 -26.43 -8.85
C LYS A 208 48.50 -26.10 -9.26
N PHE A 209 48.12 -26.40 -10.50
CA PHE A 209 46.78 -26.15 -11.02
C PHE A 209 45.72 -26.96 -10.26
N GLU A 210 46.02 -28.22 -9.94
CA GLU A 210 45.12 -29.08 -9.17
C GLU A 210 44.88 -28.52 -7.75
N VAL A 211 45.95 -28.09 -7.05
CA VAL A 211 45.84 -27.48 -5.72
C VAL A 211 45.06 -26.18 -5.78
N ALA A 212 45.38 -25.29 -6.75
CA ALA A 212 44.67 -24.03 -6.93
C ALA A 212 43.18 -24.26 -7.21
N SER A 213 42.86 -25.18 -8.12
CA SER A 213 41.47 -25.50 -8.48
C SER A 213 40.69 -26.06 -7.29
N LYS A 214 41.30 -26.95 -6.50
CA LYS A 214 40.69 -27.49 -5.28
C LYS A 214 40.45 -26.40 -4.23
N GLU A 215 41.39 -25.48 -4.04
CA GLU A 215 41.24 -24.37 -3.10
C GLU A 215 40.16 -23.38 -3.54
N HIS A 216 40.08 -23.06 -4.84
CA HIS A 216 38.99 -22.24 -5.37
C HIS A 216 37.62 -22.90 -5.16
N LEU A 217 37.52 -24.21 -5.41
CA LEU A 217 36.28 -24.94 -5.16
C LEU A 217 35.91 -24.96 -3.67
N ARG A 218 36.89 -25.16 -2.78
CA ARG A 218 36.68 -25.14 -1.32
C ARG A 218 36.16 -23.77 -0.86
N ARG A 219 36.78 -22.67 -1.29
CA ARG A 219 36.31 -21.31 -0.97
C ARG A 219 34.90 -21.05 -1.47
N ALA A 220 34.59 -21.44 -2.71
CA ALA A 220 33.25 -21.30 -3.25
C ALA A 220 32.20 -22.12 -2.45
N GLN A 221 32.59 -23.30 -1.95
CA GLN A 221 31.73 -24.10 -1.07
C GLN A 221 31.53 -23.46 0.31
N GLU A 222 32.57 -22.85 0.88
CA GLU A 222 32.51 -22.14 2.16
C GLU A 222 31.64 -20.89 2.06
N GLU A 223 31.83 -20.06 1.02
CA GLU A 223 31.00 -18.88 0.75
C GLU A 223 29.53 -19.26 0.55
N ARG A 224 29.27 -20.38 -0.14
CA ARG A 224 27.92 -20.92 -0.32
C ARG A 224 27.31 -21.36 1.02
N ALA A 225 28.08 -22.02 1.89
CA ALA A 225 27.60 -22.45 3.20
C ALA A 225 27.30 -21.26 4.12
N GLU A 226 28.17 -20.24 4.12
CA GLU A 226 27.96 -19.02 4.88
C GLU A 226 26.72 -18.25 4.38
N SER A 227 26.57 -18.13 3.06
CA SER A 227 25.40 -17.50 2.46
C SER A 227 24.10 -18.24 2.80
N ALA A 228 24.14 -19.57 2.84
CA ALA A 228 22.98 -20.38 3.22
C ALA A 228 22.59 -20.18 4.70
N LEU A 229 23.57 -20.05 5.60
CA LEU A 229 23.32 -19.73 7.02
C LEU A 229 22.69 -18.34 7.17
N ARG A 230 23.23 -17.32 6.49
CA ARG A 230 22.67 -15.96 6.50
C ARG A 230 21.23 -15.93 5.98
N LEU A 231 20.94 -16.70 4.93
CA LEU A 231 19.59 -16.82 4.40
C LEU A 231 18.64 -17.46 5.42
N ALA A 232 19.07 -18.53 6.11
CA ALA A 232 18.28 -19.15 7.17
C ALA A 232 18.04 -18.21 8.37
N ASP A 233 18.97 -17.31 8.69
CA ASP A 233 18.78 -16.28 9.73
C ASP A 233 17.75 -15.24 9.32
N ILE A 234 17.84 -14.75 8.08
CA ILE A 234 16.87 -13.81 7.51
C ILE A 234 15.48 -14.44 7.44
N ASP A 235 15.35 -15.69 6.99
CA ASP A 235 14.07 -16.40 6.93
C ASP A 235 13.41 -16.50 8.32
N ARG A 236 14.19 -16.80 9.36
CA ARG A 236 13.68 -16.83 10.75
C ARG A 236 13.21 -15.46 11.21
N SER A 237 13.98 -14.40 10.91
CA SER A 237 13.58 -13.03 11.23
C SER A 237 12.32 -12.63 10.48
N LEU A 238 12.20 -12.99 9.20
CA LEU A 238 11.03 -12.72 8.37
C LEU A 238 9.78 -13.36 8.98
N VAL A 239 9.82 -14.67 9.28
CA VAL A 239 8.70 -15.38 9.91
C VAL A 239 8.26 -14.69 11.21
N SER A 240 9.21 -14.29 12.07
CA SER A 240 8.90 -13.57 13.31
C SER A 240 8.18 -12.24 13.03
N THR A 241 8.64 -11.46 12.05
CA THR A 241 8.01 -10.18 11.69
C THR A 241 6.64 -10.38 11.01
N GLU A 242 6.46 -11.45 10.23
CA GLU A 242 5.18 -11.82 9.64
C GLU A 242 4.15 -12.20 10.71
N GLU A 243 4.56 -12.96 11.73
CA GLU A 243 3.72 -13.27 12.88
C GLU A 243 3.32 -12.02 13.66
N GLU A 244 4.25 -11.08 13.89
CA GLU A 244 3.94 -9.81 14.54
C GLU A 244 2.95 -8.98 13.73
N CYS A 245 3.13 -8.90 12.41
CA CYS A 245 2.18 -8.25 11.51
C CYS A 245 0.80 -8.90 11.57
N ASN A 246 0.73 -10.23 11.65
CA ASN A 246 -0.54 -10.95 11.82
C ASN A 246 -1.22 -10.62 13.15
N ARG A 247 -0.47 -10.57 14.26
CA ARG A 247 -0.99 -10.17 15.57
C ARG A 247 -1.53 -8.74 15.54
N LEU A 248 -0.78 -7.81 14.94
CA LEU A 248 -1.21 -6.41 14.79
C LEU A 248 -2.47 -6.28 13.95
N ARG A 249 -2.56 -7.00 12.82
CA ARG A 249 -3.78 -7.03 11.99
C ARG A 249 -5.00 -7.52 12.77
N SER A 250 -4.86 -8.59 13.54
CA SER A 250 -5.96 -9.11 14.38
C SER A 250 -6.37 -8.10 15.47
N ARG A 251 -5.40 -7.39 16.06
CA ARG A 251 -5.67 -6.32 17.03
C ARG A 251 -6.43 -5.16 16.40
N VAL A 252 -6.03 -4.73 15.20
CA VAL A 252 -6.74 -3.66 14.45
C VAL A 252 -8.19 -4.07 14.19
N GLN A 253 -8.43 -5.28 13.67
CA GLN A 253 -9.78 -5.78 13.44
C GLN A 253 -10.63 -5.80 14.71
N THR A 254 -10.04 -6.21 15.84
CA THR A 254 -10.75 -6.22 17.14
C THR A 254 -11.09 -4.80 17.59
N LEU A 255 -10.18 -3.84 17.41
CA LEU A 255 -10.41 -2.44 17.77
C LEU A 255 -11.45 -1.78 16.85
N GLU A 256 -11.44 -2.09 15.56
CA GLU A 256 -12.45 -1.63 14.61
C GLU A 256 -13.84 -2.17 14.97
N ALA A 257 -13.94 -3.44 15.36
CA ALA A 257 -15.20 -4.02 15.84
C ALA A 257 -15.72 -3.30 17.08
N LYS A 258 -14.86 -3.09 18.08
CA LYS A 258 -15.21 -2.33 19.29
C LYS A 258 -15.62 -0.90 18.98
N LEU A 259 -14.91 -0.23 18.07
CA LEU A 259 -15.25 1.12 17.65
C LEU A 259 -16.66 1.14 17.04
N ASN A 260 -16.96 0.22 16.12
CA ASN A 260 -18.29 0.12 15.51
C ASN A 260 -19.39 -0.15 16.55
N GLU A 261 -19.14 -1.03 17.52
CA GLU A 261 -20.06 -1.25 18.64
C GLU A 261 -20.30 0.04 19.44
N THR A 262 -19.26 0.81 19.76
CA THR A 262 -19.44 2.08 20.48
C THR A 262 -20.18 3.12 19.63
N VAL A 263 -19.87 3.23 18.34
CA VAL A 263 -20.54 4.17 17.42
C VAL A 263 -22.04 3.85 17.35
N THR A 264 -22.40 2.58 17.14
CA THR A 264 -23.81 2.17 17.09
C THR A 264 -24.54 2.42 18.42
N ALA A 265 -23.87 2.22 19.56
CA ALA A 265 -24.42 2.57 20.87
C ALA A 265 -24.66 4.09 21.03
N TYR A 266 -23.72 4.92 20.58
CA TYR A 266 -23.87 6.38 20.59
C TYR A 266 -25.00 6.85 19.68
N GLU A 267 -25.13 6.28 18.49
CA GLU A 267 -26.25 6.58 17.58
C GLU A 267 -27.60 6.22 18.21
N ALA A 268 -27.70 5.06 18.84
CA ALA A 268 -28.90 4.64 19.56
C ALA A 268 -29.27 5.63 20.68
N LYS A 269 -28.28 6.08 21.46
CA LYS A 269 -28.49 7.08 22.52
C LYS A 269 -28.86 8.46 21.98
N THR A 270 -28.29 8.85 20.85
CA THR A 270 -28.64 10.10 20.17
C THR A 270 -30.09 10.08 19.72
N ASN A 271 -30.55 8.96 19.15
CA ASN A 271 -31.94 8.76 18.76
C ASN A 271 -32.89 8.77 19.96
N GLU A 272 -32.53 8.09 21.05
CA GLU A 272 -33.30 8.08 22.29
C GLU A 272 -33.44 9.49 22.89
N CYS A 273 -32.33 10.25 22.94
CA CYS A 273 -32.33 11.64 23.39
C CYS A 273 -33.24 12.52 22.50
N GLY A 274 -33.19 12.34 21.18
CA GLY A 274 -34.09 13.01 20.25
C GLY A 274 -35.56 12.72 20.52
N MET A 275 -35.92 11.45 20.77
CA MET A 275 -37.29 11.07 21.11
C MET A 275 -37.73 11.67 22.46
N ASN A 276 -36.86 11.61 23.47
CA ASN A 276 -37.12 12.20 24.78
C ASN A 276 -37.30 13.72 24.70
N GLN A 277 -36.54 14.41 23.86
CA GLN A 277 -36.69 15.85 23.64
C GLN A 277 -38.05 16.18 23.00
N ILE A 278 -38.50 15.40 22.02
CA ILE A 278 -39.83 15.56 21.42
C ILE A 278 -40.92 15.35 22.48
N ALA A 279 -40.80 14.30 23.29
CA ALA A 279 -41.75 13.98 24.36
C ALA A 279 -41.78 15.08 25.44
N LEU A 280 -40.63 15.64 25.81
CA LEU A 280 -40.51 16.74 26.75
C LEU A 280 -41.23 17.99 26.22
N ASN A 281 -40.94 18.39 24.97
CA ASN A 281 -41.58 19.55 24.35
C ASN A 281 -43.12 19.40 24.29
N GLU A 282 -43.62 18.19 24.08
CA GLU A 282 -45.05 17.90 24.08
C GLU A 282 -45.66 17.94 25.50
N ALA A 283 -44.93 17.44 26.50
CA ALA A 283 -45.34 17.51 27.89
C ALA A 283 -45.37 18.97 28.40
N GLU A 284 -44.39 19.79 28.04
CA GLU A 284 -44.34 21.21 28.37
C GLU A 284 -45.53 21.96 27.78
N LYS A 285 -45.89 21.71 26.52
CA LYS A 285 -47.12 22.30 25.91
C LYS A 285 -48.40 21.90 26.64
N ARG A 286 -48.47 20.67 27.14
CA ARG A 286 -49.63 20.22 27.93
C ARG A 286 -49.68 20.89 29.29
N LEU A 287 -48.54 21.10 29.91
CA LEU A 287 -48.43 21.79 31.18
C LEU A 287 -48.89 23.24 31.04
N THR A 288 -48.39 23.99 30.05
CA THR A 288 -48.81 25.38 29.83
C THR A 288 -50.32 25.49 29.58
N ALA A 289 -50.88 24.58 28.75
CA ALA A 289 -52.32 24.54 28.52
C ALA A 289 -53.14 24.19 29.77
N ALA A 290 -52.57 23.40 30.70
CA ALA A 290 -53.21 23.07 31.97
C ALA A 290 -53.13 24.24 32.96
N GLU A 291 -52.00 24.95 33.01
CA GLU A 291 -51.79 26.15 33.82
C GLU A 291 -52.74 27.28 33.40
N GLU A 292 -52.91 27.51 32.09
CA GLU A 292 -53.90 28.46 31.57
C GLU A 292 -55.32 28.10 32.03
N LYS A 293 -55.70 26.82 31.94
CA LYS A 293 -57.00 26.35 32.42
C LYS A 293 -57.17 26.53 33.93
N ALA A 294 -56.15 26.20 34.71
CA ALA A 294 -56.16 26.39 36.16
C ALA A 294 -56.35 27.87 36.53
N SER A 295 -55.59 28.77 35.90
CA SER A 295 -55.73 30.22 36.09
C SER A 295 -57.14 30.71 35.76
N THR A 296 -57.74 30.24 34.66
CA THR A 296 -59.13 30.60 34.33
C THR A 296 -60.15 30.06 35.34
N ALA A 297 -59.91 28.89 35.93
CA ALA A 297 -60.77 28.31 36.95
C ALA A 297 -60.65 29.06 38.28
N GLU A 298 -59.44 29.44 38.67
CA GLU A 298 -59.18 30.28 39.86
C GLU A 298 -59.87 31.64 39.74
N ALA A 299 -59.78 32.31 38.58
CA ALA A 299 -60.49 33.56 38.34
C ALA A 299 -62.01 33.42 38.51
N ARG A 300 -62.60 32.34 37.98
CA ARG A 300 -64.02 32.04 38.16
C ARG A 300 -64.39 31.74 39.61
N LEU A 301 -63.55 31.01 40.34
CA LEU A 301 -63.77 30.75 41.77
C LEU A 301 -63.77 32.07 42.54
N GLY A 302 -62.82 32.97 42.28
CA GLY A 302 -62.81 34.30 42.90
C GLY A 302 -64.07 35.12 42.60
N GLU A 303 -64.60 35.07 41.37
CA GLU A 303 -65.89 35.70 41.05
C GLU A 303 -67.07 35.10 41.84
N ILE A 304 -67.12 33.77 41.98
CA ILE A 304 -68.17 33.08 42.74
C ILE A 304 -68.05 33.40 44.24
N GLU A 305 -66.84 33.42 44.79
CA GLU A 305 -66.58 33.77 46.19
C GLU A 305 -67.00 35.20 46.49
N ASN A 306 -66.71 36.16 45.59
CA ASN A 306 -67.17 37.54 45.69
C ASN A 306 -68.71 37.62 45.71
N LYS A 307 -69.40 36.88 44.83
CA LYS A 307 -70.86 36.80 44.82
C LYS A 307 -71.41 36.20 46.11
N ALA A 308 -70.84 35.09 46.59
CA ALA A 308 -71.24 34.45 47.83
C ALA A 308 -70.96 35.34 49.06
N GLN A 309 -69.89 36.14 49.05
CA GLN A 309 -69.63 37.14 50.09
C GLN A 309 -70.67 38.26 50.05
N HIS A 310 -71.04 38.76 48.87
CA HIS A 310 -72.12 39.73 48.71
C HIS A 310 -73.45 39.20 49.28
N GLU A 311 -73.84 37.97 48.92
CA GLU A 311 -75.05 37.32 49.44
C GLU A 311 -75.02 37.16 50.97
N ARG A 312 -73.89 36.72 51.55
CA ARG A 312 -73.71 36.63 53.02
C ARG A 312 -73.87 37.99 53.69
N SER A 313 -73.30 39.05 53.11
CA SER A 313 -73.44 40.42 53.62
C SER A 313 -74.90 40.89 53.58
N VAL A 314 -75.61 40.68 52.47
CA VAL A 314 -77.04 41.01 52.34
C VAL A 314 -77.86 40.23 53.38
N SER A 315 -77.63 38.93 53.52
CA SER A 315 -78.34 38.11 54.51
C SER A 315 -78.09 38.56 55.94
N SER A 316 -76.86 39.00 56.27
CA SER A 316 -76.53 39.53 57.60
C SER A 316 -77.25 40.85 57.89
N LEU A 317 -77.28 41.77 56.91
CA LEU A 317 -78.01 43.03 57.00
C LEU A 317 -79.51 42.81 57.21
N VAL A 318 -80.12 41.88 56.46
CA VAL A 318 -81.53 41.50 56.63
C VAL A 318 -81.80 40.98 58.04
N ARG A 319 -80.91 40.11 58.58
CA ARG A 319 -81.04 39.59 59.95
C ARG A 319 -80.95 40.69 61.01
N LEU A 320 -80.03 41.65 60.84
CA LEU A 320 -79.91 42.81 61.73
C LEU A 320 -81.17 43.69 61.68
N LEU A 321 -81.73 43.93 60.49
CA LEU A 321 -82.96 44.69 60.30
C LEU A 321 -84.16 44.01 60.99
N VAL A 322 -84.35 42.70 60.78
CA VAL A 322 -85.41 41.92 61.42
C VAL A 322 -85.28 41.94 62.94
N ASN A 323 -84.07 41.81 63.48
CA ASN A 323 -83.84 41.89 64.92
C ASN A 323 -84.12 43.29 65.49
N ALA A 324 -83.77 44.36 64.77
CA ALA A 324 -84.08 45.73 65.17
C ALA A 324 -85.59 46.00 65.20
N LEU A 325 -86.33 45.51 64.19
CA LEU A 325 -87.79 45.63 64.12
C LEU A 325 -88.50 44.84 65.23
N ASN A 326 -88.04 43.62 65.54
CA ASN A 326 -88.65 42.79 66.59
C ASN A 326 -88.43 43.32 68.01
N ASN A 327 -87.40 44.12 68.26
CA ASN A 327 -87.09 44.69 69.57
C ASN A 327 -87.72 46.07 69.82
N ASN A 328 -88.52 46.62 68.90
CA ASN A 328 -89.18 47.92 69.06
C ASN A 328 -90.65 47.90 68.58
N PRO A 329 -91.65 47.79 69.48
CA PRO A 329 -93.06 47.66 69.10
C PRO A 329 -93.78 48.97 68.71
N THR A 330 -93.11 50.11 68.62
CA THR A 330 -93.75 51.40 68.30
C THR A 330 -92.96 52.15 67.24
N LEU A 331 -93.26 51.91 65.96
CA LEU A 331 -92.66 52.62 64.83
C LEU A 331 -93.73 53.47 64.14
N ASN A 332 -93.51 54.78 64.10
CA ASN A 332 -94.33 55.80 63.43
C ASN A 332 -93.51 56.44 62.30
N GLU A 333 -94.17 56.84 61.21
CA GLU A 333 -93.61 56.93 59.84
C GLU A 333 -92.62 58.10 59.55
N ASN A 334 -92.16 58.89 60.53
CA ASN A 334 -91.45 60.15 60.26
C ASN A 334 -90.04 60.30 60.84
N ASP A 335 -89.35 59.21 61.17
CA ASP A 335 -88.14 59.34 61.97
C ASP A 335 -86.82 59.47 61.19
N HIS A 336 -86.14 60.59 61.47
CA HIS A 336 -84.77 60.97 61.08
C HIS A 336 -83.68 59.92 61.36
N TRP A 337 -83.92 58.94 62.26
CA TRP A 337 -82.94 57.91 62.60
C TRP A 337 -82.72 56.89 61.47
N LEU A 338 -83.71 56.68 60.59
CA LEU A 338 -83.55 55.82 59.40
C LEU A 338 -82.56 56.42 58.38
N ALA A 339 -82.56 57.76 58.23
CA ALA A 339 -81.60 58.46 57.38
C ALA A 339 -80.17 58.40 57.97
N MET A 340 -80.04 58.57 59.29
CA MET A 340 -78.77 58.41 60.01
C MET A 340 -78.23 56.97 59.94
N LEU A 341 -79.11 55.97 59.99
CA LEU A 341 -78.73 54.56 59.85
C LEU A 341 -78.24 54.25 58.43
N TYR A 342 -78.87 54.85 57.42
CA TYR A 342 -78.43 54.75 56.03
C TYR A 342 -77.05 55.37 55.80
N ASP A 343 -76.77 56.54 56.39
CA ASP A 343 -75.45 57.19 56.31
C ASP A 343 -74.38 56.44 57.14
N LEU A 344 -74.73 55.87 58.30
CA LEU A 344 -73.82 55.03 59.11
C LEU A 344 -73.46 53.71 58.42
N LEU A 345 -74.39 53.10 57.68
CA LEU A 345 -74.12 51.91 56.86
C LEU A 345 -73.27 52.23 55.62
N ARG A 346 -73.38 53.47 55.10
CA ARG A 346 -72.54 53.98 54.00
C ARG A 346 -71.09 54.20 54.44
N GLU A 347 -70.87 54.66 55.67
CA GLU A 347 -69.53 54.92 56.22
C GLU A 347 -68.79 53.66 56.70
N ARG A 348 -69.51 52.58 57.06
CA ARG A 348 -68.89 51.38 57.65
C ARG A 348 -68.42 50.29 56.68
N ASN A 349 -68.43 50.55 55.38
CA ASN A 349 -67.83 49.67 54.35
C ASN A 349 -66.29 49.82 54.27
N GLY A 350 -65.63 49.86 55.44
CA GLY A 350 -64.17 49.93 55.59
C GLY A 350 -63.61 48.67 56.25
N ALA A 351 -62.97 47.84 55.42
CA ALA A 351 -62.06 46.72 55.72
C ALA A 351 -62.60 45.48 56.49
N PRO A 352 -62.11 44.26 56.13
CA PRO A 352 -62.74 42.99 56.47
C PRO A 352 -62.19 42.41 57.77
N ASP A 353 -63.01 41.67 58.50
CA ASP A 353 -62.47 40.77 59.53
C ASP A 353 -63.17 39.40 59.55
N ALA A 354 -62.33 38.40 59.79
CA ALA A 354 -62.59 36.99 60.04
C ALA A 354 -62.97 36.09 58.85
N VAL A 355 -61.94 35.61 58.13
CA VAL A 355 -61.97 34.27 57.52
C VAL A 355 -61.88 33.25 58.67
N PRO A 356 -62.83 32.30 58.80
CA PRO A 356 -62.65 31.15 59.69
C PRO A 356 -61.53 30.27 59.13
N GLU A 357 -60.60 29.85 59.99
CA GLU A 357 -59.55 28.89 59.64
C GLU A 357 -60.13 27.64 58.94
N PRO A 358 -59.48 27.14 57.86
CA PRO A 358 -59.91 25.93 57.18
C PRO A 358 -59.81 24.71 58.11
N PRO A 359 -60.65 23.68 57.92
CA PRO A 359 -60.66 22.51 58.77
C PRO A 359 -59.29 21.82 58.76
N VAL A 360 -58.74 21.59 59.95
CA VAL A 360 -57.56 20.74 60.16
C VAL A 360 -57.90 19.33 59.70
N ILE A 361 -57.42 18.93 58.52
CA ILE A 361 -57.37 17.54 58.11
C ILE A 361 -56.35 16.86 59.03
N LYS A 362 -56.82 16.22 60.10
CA LYS A 362 -56.00 15.28 60.85
C LYS A 362 -55.69 14.10 59.93
N MET A 363 -54.46 13.98 59.47
CA MET A 363 -53.95 12.72 58.94
C MET A 363 -54.13 11.63 60.01
N PRO A 364 -54.61 10.43 59.66
CA PRO A 364 -54.65 9.33 60.61
C PRO A 364 -53.22 9.00 61.05
N LYS A 365 -53.02 8.83 62.36
CA LYS A 365 -51.85 8.15 62.89
C LYS A 365 -51.89 6.73 62.36
N ILE A 366 -50.98 6.39 61.46
CA ILE A 366 -50.76 5.00 61.07
C ILE A 366 -50.02 4.35 62.24
N GLU A 367 -50.78 3.65 63.07
CA GLU A 367 -50.27 2.61 63.93
C GLU A 367 -49.63 1.53 63.05
N THR A 368 -48.44 1.12 63.47
CA THR A 368 -47.69 -0.02 62.97
C THR A 368 -48.59 -1.26 62.82
N LEU A 369 -48.90 -1.61 61.58
CA LEU A 369 -49.34 -2.94 61.19
C LEU A 369 -48.48 -3.40 60.02
N ALA A 370 -47.86 -4.55 60.21
CA ALA A 370 -47.02 -5.22 59.25
C ALA A 370 -47.81 -5.65 58.00
N SER A 371 -47.06 -5.88 56.92
CA SER A 371 -47.41 -6.42 55.60
C SER A 371 -47.80 -5.41 54.52
N ASP A 372 -47.08 -5.55 53.40
CA ASP A 372 -47.26 -4.97 52.06
C ASP A 372 -46.91 -3.49 51.87
N VAL A 373 -45.59 -3.23 51.80
CA VAL A 373 -45.04 -1.97 51.26
C VAL A 373 -45.32 -1.93 49.76
N VAL A 374 -46.35 -1.19 49.35
CA VAL A 374 -46.44 -0.67 47.98
C VAL A 374 -45.31 0.35 47.82
N GLY A 375 -44.22 -0.09 47.18
CA GLY A 375 -43.06 0.75 46.89
C GLY A 375 -43.47 1.96 46.07
N CYS A 376 -43.16 3.16 46.57
CA CYS A 376 -43.24 4.37 45.76
C CYS A 376 -42.26 4.23 44.60
N LYS A 377 -42.76 4.09 43.36
CA LYS A 377 -41.93 3.94 42.15
C LYS A 377 -40.85 5.01 42.02
N LYS A 378 -41.07 6.21 42.57
CA LYS A 378 -40.09 7.30 42.61
C LYS A 378 -38.95 7.04 43.61
N CYS A 379 -39.25 6.45 44.77
CA CYS A 379 -38.25 6.06 45.76
C CYS A 379 -37.46 4.82 45.32
N GLU A 380 -38.11 3.88 44.63
CA GLU A 380 -37.46 2.70 44.05
C GLU A 380 -36.52 3.10 42.89
N TYR A 381 -36.94 4.03 42.04
CA TYR A 381 -36.10 4.61 40.98
C TYR A 381 -34.90 5.40 41.52
N LEU A 382 -35.09 6.18 42.59
CA LEU A 382 -33.99 6.88 43.26
C LEU A 382 -33.00 5.92 43.93
N LYS A 383 -33.49 4.79 44.45
CA LYS A 383 -32.63 3.74 45.00
C LYS A 383 -31.82 3.06 43.90
N ASP A 384 -32.44 2.70 42.77
CA ASP A 384 -31.77 2.13 41.59
C ASP A 384 -30.71 3.09 41.00
N LEU A 385 -31.00 4.40 40.98
CA LEU A 385 -30.04 5.43 40.58
C LEU A 385 -28.86 5.51 41.55
N ASN A 386 -29.10 5.52 42.86
CA ASN A 386 -28.01 5.55 43.86
C ASN A 386 -27.18 4.27 43.82
N ASP A 387 -27.81 3.11 43.62
CA ASP A 387 -27.12 1.82 43.51
C ASP A 387 -26.26 1.75 42.23
N ARG A 388 -26.74 2.31 41.11
CA ARG A 388 -25.93 2.48 39.88
C ARG A 388 -24.80 3.48 40.06
N GLU A 389 -25.03 4.60 40.73
CA GLU A 389 -23.98 5.59 41.01
C GLU A 389 -22.89 4.98 41.90
N ALA A 390 -23.26 4.18 42.90
CA ALA A 390 -22.31 3.46 43.74
C ALA A 390 -21.48 2.44 42.94
N LEU A 391 -22.10 1.75 41.98
CA LEU A 391 -21.39 0.81 41.10
C LEU A 391 -20.37 1.52 40.20
N ILE A 392 -20.78 2.61 39.56
CA ILE A 392 -19.90 3.41 38.69
C ILE A 392 -18.74 3.99 39.50
N ARG A 393 -19.00 4.44 40.73
CA ARG A 393 -17.96 4.97 41.62
C ARG A 393 -16.94 3.89 42.00
N ALA A 394 -17.40 2.68 42.33
CA ALA A 394 -16.51 1.55 42.63
C ALA A 394 -15.66 1.13 41.40
N GLU A 395 -16.25 1.16 40.21
CA GLU A 395 -15.55 0.84 38.96
C GLU A 395 -14.50 1.92 38.62
N MET A 396 -14.82 3.20 38.77
CA MET A 396 -13.85 4.30 38.63
C MET A 396 -12.71 4.21 39.65
N GLU A 397 -13.00 3.85 40.90
CA GLU A 397 -11.97 3.63 41.93
C GLU A 397 -11.03 2.47 41.56
N SER A 398 -11.56 1.39 40.97
CA SER A 398 -10.74 0.29 40.45
C SER A 398 -9.85 0.75 39.30
N TYR A 399 -10.41 1.46 38.31
CA TYR A 399 -9.65 1.99 37.18
C TYR A 399 -8.56 2.97 37.58
N LEU A 400 -8.80 3.81 38.59
CA LEU A 400 -7.78 4.71 39.14
C LEU A 400 -6.66 3.95 39.84
N LYS A 401 -7.00 2.89 40.58
CA LYS A 401 -6.03 2.04 41.25
C LYS A 401 -5.14 1.30 40.25
N ASP A 402 -5.72 0.77 39.17
CA ASP A 402 -4.99 0.09 38.11
C ASP A 402 -4.08 1.06 37.34
N ASN A 403 -4.54 2.29 37.07
CA ASN A 403 -3.70 3.32 36.45
C ASN A 403 -2.53 3.76 37.35
N LEU A 404 -2.77 3.91 38.65
CA LEU A 404 -1.71 4.22 39.62
C LEU A 404 -0.69 3.08 39.70
N GLN A 405 -1.14 1.82 39.61
CA GLN A 405 -0.26 0.66 39.57
C GLN A 405 0.57 0.61 38.28
N LEU A 406 -0.04 0.88 37.12
CA LEU A 406 0.66 0.99 35.84
C LEU A 406 1.66 2.16 35.81
N GLN A 407 1.35 3.30 36.45
CA GLN A 407 2.31 4.40 36.60
C GLN A 407 3.48 4.05 37.54
N GLY A 408 3.22 3.24 38.59
CA GLY A 408 4.27 2.69 39.46
C GLY A 408 5.17 1.70 38.72
N GLU A 409 4.61 0.87 37.84
CA GLU A 409 5.38 -0.05 36.99
C GLU A 409 6.20 0.71 35.94
N LEU A 410 5.63 1.75 35.33
CA LEU A 410 6.33 2.59 34.34
C LEU A 410 7.50 3.36 34.97
N THR A 411 7.32 3.89 36.19
CA THR A 411 8.39 4.58 36.93
C THR A 411 9.49 3.63 37.40
N ASN A 412 9.17 2.37 37.73
CA ASN A 412 10.17 1.33 38.03
C ASN A 412 10.92 0.81 36.78
N THR A 413 10.34 0.92 35.58
CA THR A 413 11.02 0.55 34.32
C THR A 413 11.85 1.68 33.68
N LEU A 414 11.73 2.91 34.16
CA LEU A 414 12.44 4.09 33.67
C LEU A 414 13.69 4.44 34.51
N ASP A 415 14.35 3.45 35.12
CA ASP A 415 15.71 3.61 35.63
C ASP A 415 16.70 3.48 34.46
N PHE A 416 16.72 4.49 33.58
CA PHE A 416 17.66 4.58 32.48
C PHE A 416 18.96 5.24 32.95
N SER A 417 19.90 4.43 33.44
CA SER A 417 21.32 4.79 33.35
C SER A 417 21.87 4.42 31.98
N SER A 418 21.57 5.19 30.93
CA SER A 418 22.46 5.38 29.77
C SER A 418 21.95 6.39 28.72
N PRO A 419 22.85 7.04 27.96
CA PRO A 419 22.70 8.43 27.57
C PRO A 419 22.52 8.57 26.06
N TRP A 420 21.29 8.72 25.59
CA TRP A 420 21.04 9.19 24.23
C TRP A 420 19.96 10.27 24.26
N SER A 421 20.42 11.50 24.42
CA SER A 421 19.62 12.72 24.33
C SER A 421 19.07 12.86 22.91
N VAL A 422 17.75 12.77 22.76
CA VAL A 422 17.08 13.15 21.51
C VAL A 422 16.65 14.62 21.64
N HIS A 423 17.39 15.49 20.96
CA HIS A 423 16.99 16.87 20.71
C HIS A 423 15.73 16.88 19.84
N LEU A 424 14.59 17.28 20.39
CA LEU A 424 13.44 17.71 19.60
C LEU A 424 13.62 19.17 19.19
N TRP A 425 13.73 19.39 17.89
CA TRP A 425 13.57 20.69 17.25
C TRP A 425 12.10 21.13 17.35
N VAL A 426 11.89 22.31 17.93
CA VAL A 426 10.65 23.07 17.80
C VAL A 426 10.86 24.03 16.63
N SER A 427 9.96 24.01 15.65
CA SER A 427 9.83 25.06 14.65
C SER A 427 8.35 25.38 14.50
N ASP A 428 8.07 26.64 14.83
CA ASP A 428 6.89 27.52 14.63
C ASP A 428 5.48 27.04 15.03
#